data_AF-A0A376FNH2-F1
#
_entry.id   AF-A0A376FNH2-F1
#
_cell.length_a   1.000
_cell.length_b   1.000
_cell.length_c   1.000
_cell.angle_alpha   90.00
_cell.angle_beta   90.00
_cell.angle_gamma   90.00
#
_symmetry.space_group_name_H-M   'P 1'
#
loop_
_entity.id
_entity.type
_entity.pdbx_description
1 polymer ?
#
loop_
_entity_poly.entity_id
_entity_poly.type
_entity_poly.pdbx_seq_one_letter_code
_entity_poly.pdbx_strand_id
1 'polypeptide(L)' 'MVRNATAGDIPALIELGARMYIESRYSQNSPFDEEKCAELARSVIASPAGCVLVAEKEG' A
#
# COMPACT_ATOMS: atom_id res chain seq x y z
N MET A 1 9.38 -14.22 0.50
CA MET A 1 8.32 -14.85 1.32
C MET A 1 7.09 -13.98 1.30
N VAL A 2 5.89 -14.56 1.17
CA VAL A 2 4.63 -13.78 1.29
C VAL A 2 4.15 -13.83 2.73
N ARG A 3 3.86 -12.67 3.32
CA ARG A 3 3.36 -12.54 4.70
C ARG A 3 2.34 -11.42 4.83
N ASN A 4 1.62 -11.39 5.96
CA ASN A 4 0.80 -10.25 6.33
C ASN A 4 1.68 -8.99 6.48
N ALA A 5 1.19 -7.88 5.97
CA ALA A 5 1.80 -6.59 6.15
C ALA A 5 1.66 -6.15 7.62
N THR A 6 2.65 -5.40 8.07
CA THR A 6 2.71 -4.73 9.36
C THR A 6 2.68 -3.22 9.15
N ALA A 7 2.49 -2.46 10.24
CA ALA A 7 2.57 -0.99 10.16
C ALA A 7 3.91 -0.48 9.60
N GLY A 8 5.00 -1.23 9.80
CA GLY A 8 6.32 -0.91 9.27
C GLY A 8 6.45 -1.02 7.74
N ASP A 9 5.55 -1.78 7.10
CA ASP A 9 5.57 -1.96 5.63
C ASP A 9 4.86 -0.82 4.89
N ILE A 10 4.10 0.03 5.60
CA ILE A 10 3.27 1.07 4.99
C ILE A 10 4.07 2.05 4.12
N PRO A 11 5.24 2.57 4.54
CA PRO A 11 6.03 3.45 3.67
C PRO A 11 6.37 2.81 2.31
N ALA A 12 6.76 1.53 2.29
CA ALA A 12 7.09 0.82 1.06
C ALA A 12 5.83 0.52 0.21
N LEU A 13 4.69 0.25 0.85
CA LEU A 13 3.41 0.09 0.15
C LEU A 13 2.99 1.37 -0.57
N ILE A 14 3.15 2.52 0.08
CA ILE A 14 2.82 3.83 -0.51
C ILE A 14 3.78 4.17 -1.65
N GLU A 15 5.08 3.97 -1.47
CA GLU A 15 6.07 4.21 -2.52
C GLU A 15 5.77 3.37 -3.77
N LEU A 16 5.54 2.06 -3.60
CA LEU A 16 5.19 1.17 -4.71
C LEU A 16 3.87 1.57 -5.36
N GLY A 17 2.85 1.87 -4.55
CA GLY A 17 1.53 2.30 -5.01
C GLY A 17 1.59 3.60 -5.83
N ALA A 18 2.37 4.58 -5.39
CA ALA A 18 2.57 5.85 -6.09
C ALA A 18 3.25 5.64 -7.46
N ARG A 19 4.26 4.77 -7.53
CA ARG A 19 4.93 4.41 -8.80
C ARG A 19 3.98 3.74 -9.77
N MET A 20 3.23 2.74 -9.32
CA MET A 20 2.21 2.06 -10.13
C MET A 20 1.10 3.02 -10.57
N TYR A 21 0.74 3.96 -9.69
CA TYR A 21 -0.28 4.96 -9.98
C TYR A 21 0.12 5.86 -11.15
N ILE A 22 1.35 6.38 -11.15
CA ILE A 22 1.87 7.27 -12.20
C ILE A 22 1.79 6.61 -13.58
N GLU A 23 2.08 5.31 -13.64
CA GLU A 23 2.01 4.50 -14.88
C GLU A 23 0.57 4.17 -15.31
N SER A 24 -0.42 4.37 -14.44
CA SER A 24 -1.81 4.06 -14.71
C SER A 24 -2.53 5.18 -15.47
N ARG A 25 -3.61 4.84 -16.18
CA ARG A 25 -4.52 5.84 -16.79
C ARG A 25 -5.15 6.82 -15.79
N TYR A 26 -5.18 6.49 -14.50
CA TYR A 26 -5.81 7.32 -13.48
C TYR A 26 -4.99 8.56 -13.13
N SER A 27 -3.66 8.52 -13.37
CA SER A 27 -2.76 9.64 -13.13
C SER A 27 -3.12 10.90 -13.91
N GLN A 28 -3.86 10.76 -15.01
CA GLN A 28 -4.28 11.90 -15.83
C GLN A 28 -5.40 12.73 -15.21
N ASN A 29 -6.29 12.10 -14.43
CA ASN A 29 -7.58 12.70 -14.07
C ASN A 29 -7.93 12.61 -12.58
N SER A 30 -7.10 11.94 -11.78
CA SER A 30 -7.25 11.88 -10.33
C SER A 30 -5.91 12.26 -9.68
N PRO A 31 -5.89 12.84 -8.48
CA PRO A 31 -4.69 12.88 -7.66
C PRO A 31 -4.51 11.55 -6.91
N PHE A 32 -3.26 11.16 -6.66
CA PHE A 32 -2.91 10.14 -5.67
C PHE A 32 -2.66 10.82 -4.33
N ASP A 33 -3.31 10.34 -3.28
CA ASP A 33 -3.21 10.89 -1.93
C ASP A 33 -2.54 9.85 -1.03
N GLU A 34 -1.24 10.05 -0.82
CA GLU A 34 -0.39 9.14 -0.04
C GLU A 34 -0.89 8.96 1.38
N GLU A 35 -1.39 10.04 2.00
CA GLU A 35 -1.85 10.01 3.39
C GLU A 35 -3.13 9.19 3.52
N LYS A 36 -4.13 9.41 2.63
CA LYS A 36 -5.35 8.60 2.60
C LYS A 36 -5.05 7.13 2.31
N CYS A 37 -4.12 6.84 1.40
CA CYS A 37 -3.71 5.47 1.13
C CYS A 37 -3.01 4.84 2.35
N ALA A 38 -2.21 5.60 3.10
CA ALA A 38 -1.55 5.12 4.31
C ALA A 38 -2.56 4.86 5.44
N GLU A 39 -3.57 5.72 5.59
CA GLU A 39 -4.67 5.51 6.54
C GLU A 39 -5.51 4.28 6.18
N LEU A 40 -5.83 4.10 4.90
CA LEU A 40 -6.52 2.90 4.43
C LEU A 40 -5.70 1.65 4.77
N ALA A 41 -4.41 1.63 4.43
CA ALA A 41 -3.53 0.51 4.76
C ALA A 41 -3.49 0.22 6.27
N ARG A 42 -3.36 1.24 7.12
CA ARG A 42 -3.45 1.10 8.59
C ARG A 42 -4.77 0.44 9.00
N SER A 43 -5.90 0.90 8.46
CA SER A 43 -7.22 0.40 8.81
C SER A 43 -7.44 -1.06 8.40
N VAL A 44 -6.96 -1.44 7.21
CA VAL A 44 -7.11 -2.80 6.69
C VAL A 44 -6.18 -3.76 7.43
N ILE A 45 -4.94 -3.37 7.73
CA ILE A 45 -4.00 -4.18 8.52
C ILE A 45 -4.53 -4.43 9.93
N ALA A 46 -5.16 -3.44 10.56
CA ALA A 46 -5.71 -3.57 11.91
C ALA A 46 -7.07 -4.30 11.96
N SER A 47 -7.73 -4.49 10.82
CA SER A 47 -9.06 -5.10 10.76
C SER A 47 -8.98 -6.62 10.87
N PRO A 48 -9.77 -7.27 11.76
CA PRO A 48 -9.84 -8.74 11.84
C PRO A 48 -10.27 -9.42 10.53
N ALA A 49 -10.98 -8.70 9.66
CA ALA A 49 -11.42 -9.18 8.34
C ALA A 49 -10.60 -8.58 7.18
N GLY A 50 -9.60 -7.74 7.47
CA GLY A 50 -8.76 -7.12 6.46
C GLY A 50 -7.59 -8.01 6.03
N CYS A 51 -7.07 -7.75 4.83
CA CYS A 51 -5.92 -8.47 4.31
C CYS A 51 -5.06 -7.53 3.46
N VAL A 52 -3.80 -7.38 3.87
CA VAL A 52 -2.73 -6.76 3.07
C VAL A 52 -1.53 -7.70 3.15
N LEU A 53 -1.02 -8.11 1.99
CA LEU A 53 0.10 -9.03 1.89
C LEU A 53 1.29 -8.33 1.28
N VAL A 54 2.48 -8.59 1.83
CA VAL A 54 3.75 -8.16 1.24
C VAL A 54 4.54 -9.37 0.78
N ALA A 55 5.19 -9.23 -0.37
CA ALA A 55 6.14 -10.20 -0.88
C ALA A 55 7.56 -9.72 -0.55
N GLU A 56 8.09 -10.19 0.57
CA GLU A 56 9.44 -9.87 1.02
C GLU A 56 10.49 -10.61 0.18
N LYS A 57 11.55 -9.91 -0.20
CA LYS A 57 12.69 -10.51 -0.87
C LYS A 57 13.94 -10.20 -0.03
N GLU A 58 14.71 -11.24 0.26
CA GLU A 58 16.00 -11.17 0.98
C GLU A 58 15.97 -10.87 2.49
N GLY A 59 14.79 -10.75 3.10
CA GLY A 59 14.65 -10.53 4.56
C GLY A 59 14.52 -9.06 4.89
#